data_AF-A0A382PRN9-F1
#
_entry.id   AF-A0A382PRN9-F1
#
_cell.length_a   1.000
_cell.length_b   1.000
_cell.length_c   1.000
_cell.angle_alpha   90.00
_cell.angle_beta   90.00
_cell.angle_gamma   90.00
#
_symmetry.space_group_name_H-M   'P 1'
#
loop_
_entity.id
_entity.type
_entity.pdbx_description
1 polymer ?
#
loop_
_entity_poly.entity_id
_entity_poly.type
_entity_poly.pdbx_seq_one_letter_code
_entity_poly.pdbx_strand_id
1 'polypeptide(L)'
;MPKNLRKIESNDLLSLGEYSKIRKERLKIIREIKKYRRVSIGPDATFYFESYETMLHQIQEMLYIEKGGDQQIADELMAYNPLIPNGHELIAAVMFEIADEVR
;
A
#
# COMPACT_ATOMS: atom_id res chain seq x y z
N MET A 1 15.17 6.43 -7.79
CA MET A 1 13.72 6.70 -7.94
C MET A 1 13.55 7.91 -8.83
N PRO A 2 12.86 7.84 -9.97
CA PRO A 2 12.38 9.06 -10.59
C PRO A 2 11.27 9.58 -9.69
N LYS A 3 11.60 10.56 -8.84
CA LYS A 3 10.71 11.27 -7.90
C LYS A 3 9.47 11.93 -8.54
N ASN A 4 9.28 11.80 -9.85
CA ASN A 4 8.27 12.51 -10.62
C ASN A 4 7.02 11.69 -10.97
N LEU A 5 7.05 10.36 -10.86
CA LEU A 5 5.90 9.53 -11.18
C LEU A 5 5.15 9.19 -9.88
N ARG A 6 4.20 10.06 -9.52
CA ARG A 6 3.24 9.88 -8.41
C ARG A 6 2.15 8.85 -8.75
N LYS A 7 2.54 7.84 -9.51
CA LYS A 7 1.67 6.82 -10.12
C LYS A 7 2.50 5.56 -10.30
N ILE A 8 1.91 4.42 -9.96
CA ILE A 8 2.45 3.10 -10.22
C ILE A 8 2.02 2.68 -11.62
N GLU A 9 2.97 2.17 -12.38
CA GLU A 9 2.75 1.56 -13.68
C GLU A 9 3.03 0.06 -13.63
N SER A 10 2.55 -0.71 -14.61
CA SER A 10 2.77 -2.16 -14.65
C SER A 10 4.27 -2.54 -14.69
N ASN A 11 5.14 -1.64 -15.18
CA ASN A 11 6.59 -1.83 -15.20
C ASN A 11 7.25 -1.73 -13.81
N ASP A 12 6.57 -1.13 -12.83
CA ASP A 12 7.01 -1.07 -11.43
C ASP A 12 6.68 -2.38 -10.69
N LEU A 13 5.83 -3.21 -11.29
CA LEU A 13 5.38 -4.46 -10.71
C LEU A 13 6.32 -5.61 -11.09
N LEU A 14 6.78 -6.33 -10.07
CA LEU A 14 7.52 -7.58 -10.21
C LEU A 14 6.56 -8.73 -10.54
N SER A 15 7.07 -9.72 -11.28
CA SER A 15 6.36 -10.98 -11.48
C SER A 15 6.20 -11.73 -10.15
N LEU A 16 5.24 -12.65 -10.08
CA LEU A 16 5.01 -13.46 -8.87
C LEU A 16 6.27 -14.21 -8.41
N GLY A 17 7.06 -14.72 -9.35
CA GLY A 17 8.32 -15.43 -9.06
C GLY A 17 9.42 -14.52 -8.52
N GLU A 18 9.52 -13.29 -9.00
CA GLU A 18 10.49 -12.30 -8.51
C GLU A 18 10.05 -11.72 -7.17
N TYR A 19 8.78 -11.36 -7.02
CA TYR A 19 8.24 -10.82 -5.78
C TYR A 19 8.36 -11.83 -4.64
N SER A 20 8.04 -13.11 -4.88
CA SER A 20 8.17 -14.18 -3.89
C SER A 20 9.56 -14.25 -3.25
N LYS A 21 10.63 -14.08 -4.05
CA LYS A 21 12.02 -14.12 -3.58
C LYS A 21 12.34 -13.00 -2.59
N ILE A 22 11.78 -11.81 -2.82
CA ILE A 22 12.10 -10.60 -2.04
C ILE A 22 11.02 -10.22 -1.01
N ARG A 23 9.86 -10.90 -1.02
CA ARG A 23 8.67 -10.55 -0.22
C ARG A 23 8.99 -10.35 1.26
N LYS A 24 9.78 -11.26 1.84
CA LYS A 24 10.16 -11.20 3.27
C LYS A 24 10.98 -9.96 3.60
N GLU A 25 11.86 -9.54 2.69
CA GLU A 25 12.66 -8.33 2.86
C GLU A 25 11.81 -7.07 2.66
N ARG A 26 10.96 -7.06 1.61
CA ARG A 26 10.00 -5.99 1.35
C ARG A 26 9.08 -5.72 2.55
N LEU A 27 8.55 -6.78 3.18
CA LEU A 27 7.73 -6.64 4.40
C LEU A 27 8.46 -5.93 5.55
N LYS A 28 9.76 -6.16 5.72
CA LYS A 28 10.56 -5.46 6.74
C LYS A 28 10.70 -3.98 6.39
N ILE A 29 11.03 -3.67 5.14
CA ILE A 29 11.17 -2.28 4.66
C ILE A 29 9.86 -1.51 4.84
N ILE A 30 8.73 -2.10 4.43
CA ILE A 30 7.43 -1.45 4.52
C ILE A 30 6.99 -1.26 5.97
N ARG A 31 7.30 -2.20 6.88
CA ARG A 31 7.04 -2.02 8.31
C ARG A 31 7.78 -0.80 8.87
N GLU A 32 9.04 -0.62 8.52
CA GLU A 32 9.81 0.55 8.94
C GLU A 32 9.25 1.86 8.35
N ILE A 33 8.80 1.84 7.09
CA ILE A 33 8.14 3.00 6.47
C ILE A 33 6.81 3.32 7.18
N LYS A 34 5.97 2.32 7.43
CA LYS A 34 4.65 2.48 8.08
C LYS A 34 4.77 3.02 9.51
N LYS A 35 5.86 2.72 10.22
CA LYS A 35 6.11 3.22 11.58
C LYS A 35 6.02 4.75 11.69
N TYR A 36 6.54 5.47 10.70
CA TYR A 36 6.54 6.95 10.70
C TYR A 36 5.31 7.57 10.05
N ARG A 37 4.35 6.75 9.59
CA ARG A 37 3.15 7.17 8.86
C ARG A 37 1.86 6.81 9.59
N ARG A 38 1.96 6.29 10.81
CA ARG A 38 0.83 5.92 11.67
C ARG A 38 0.61 7.02 12.71
N VAL A 39 -0.61 7.56 12.78
CA VAL A 39 -1.03 8.51 13.80
C VAL A 39 -2.33 8.02 14.45
N SER A 40 -2.29 7.68 15.73
CA SER A 40 -3.48 7.34 16.50
C SER A 40 -4.28 8.61 16.83
N ILE A 41 -5.59 8.54 16.65
CA ILE A 41 -6.53 9.61 16.99
C ILE A 41 -7.56 9.04 17.96
N GLY A 42 -7.40 9.39 19.23
CA GLY A 42 -8.20 8.82 20.30
C GLY A 42 -7.96 7.33 20.49
N PRO A 43 -8.92 6.61 21.09
CA PRO A 43 -8.73 5.21 21.49
C PRO A 43 -8.86 4.21 20.34
N ASP A 44 -9.73 4.48 19.37
CA ASP A 44 -10.17 3.46 18.42
C ASP A 44 -9.78 3.76 16.96
N ALA A 45 -9.33 4.98 16.64
CA ALA A 45 -9.00 5.36 15.27
C ALA A 45 -7.50 5.53 15.05
N THR A 46 -7.01 5.08 13.90
CA THR A 46 -5.64 5.27 13.45
C THR A 46 -5.61 5.73 11.99
N PHE A 47 -4.92 6.84 11.73
CA PHE A 47 -4.56 7.27 10.39
C PHE A 47 -3.28 6.57 9.92
N TYR A 48 -3.33 6.00 8.73
CA TYR A 48 -2.19 5.50 7.99
C TYR A 48 -1.99 6.40 6.77
N PHE A 49 -1.04 7.33 6.85
CA PHE A 49 -0.71 8.19 5.72
C PHE A 49 -0.07 7.37 4.59
N GLU A 50 -0.65 7.48 3.41
CA GLU A 50 -0.24 6.70 2.26
C GLU A 50 0.91 7.35 1.50
N SER A 51 1.57 6.54 0.68
CA SER A 51 2.74 6.88 -0.11
C SER A 51 2.85 5.95 -1.30
N TYR A 52 3.70 6.32 -2.25
CA TYR A 52 4.02 5.45 -3.38
C TYR A 52 4.48 4.06 -2.91
N GLU A 53 5.35 3.99 -1.90
CA GLU A 53 5.90 2.72 -1.41
C GLU A 53 4.84 1.86 -0.71
N THR A 54 3.91 2.45 0.04
CA THR A 54 2.85 1.70 0.71
C THR A 54 1.82 1.18 -0.29
N MET A 55 1.46 1.97 -1.30
CA MET A 55 0.57 1.54 -2.38
C MET A 55 1.19 0.46 -3.27
N LEU A 56 2.46 0.63 -3.67
CA LEU A 56 3.17 -0.38 -4.47
C LEU A 56 3.22 -1.72 -3.74
N HIS A 57 3.47 -1.69 -2.42
CA HIS A 57 3.43 -2.90 -1.63
C HIS A 57 2.04 -3.52 -1.53
N GLN A 58 0.97 -2.74 -1.36
CA GLN A 58 -0.39 -3.27 -1.31
C GLN A 58 -0.79 -3.95 -2.62
N ILE A 59 -0.54 -3.30 -3.77
CA ILE A 59 -0.80 -3.89 -5.09
C ILE A 59 -0.02 -5.21 -5.27
N GLN A 60 1.26 -5.23 -4.88
CA GLN A 60 2.08 -6.44 -4.95
C GLN A 60 1.58 -7.57 -4.05
N GLU A 61 1.15 -7.26 -2.83
CA GLU A 61 0.58 -8.28 -1.93
C GLU A 61 -0.73 -8.84 -2.48
N MET A 62 -1.62 -8.00 -3.04
CA MET A 62 -2.87 -8.45 -3.66
C MET A 62 -2.58 -9.42 -4.81
N LEU A 63 -1.73 -9.03 -5.75
CA LEU A 63 -1.35 -9.86 -6.88
C LEU A 63 -0.67 -11.17 -6.46
N TYR A 64 0.13 -11.15 -5.40
CA TYR A 64 0.77 -12.34 -4.86
C TYR A 64 -0.22 -13.31 -4.20
N ILE A 65 -1.14 -12.80 -3.37
CA ILE A 65 -2.13 -13.61 -2.65
C ILE A 65 -3.10 -14.26 -3.62
N GLU A 66 -3.60 -13.48 -4.58
CA GLU A 66 -4.63 -13.93 -5.52
C GLU A 66 -4.04 -14.62 -6.75
N LYS A 67 -2.71 -14.62 -6.91
CA LYS A 67 -1.99 -15.09 -8.11
C LYS A 67 -2.50 -14.39 -9.37
N GLY A 68 -2.70 -13.07 -9.27
CA GLY A 68 -3.32 -12.25 -10.30
C GLY A 68 -2.54 -12.17 -11.61
N GLY A 69 -3.27 -12.11 -12.72
CA GLY A 69 -2.74 -11.87 -14.07
C GLY A 69 -2.97 -10.44 -14.55
N ASP A 70 -2.76 -10.20 -15.85
CA ASP A 70 -2.81 -8.86 -16.47
C ASP A 70 -4.12 -8.09 -16.23
N GLN A 71 -5.25 -8.78 -16.24
CA GLN A 71 -6.55 -8.15 -15.99
C GLN A 71 -6.64 -7.61 -14.55
N GLN A 72 -6.19 -8.39 -13.58
CA GLN A 72 -6.18 -7.95 -12.18
C GLN A 72 -5.18 -6.81 -11.97
N ILE A 73 -4.03 -6.83 -12.64
CA ILE A 73 -3.06 -5.72 -12.57
C ILE A 73 -3.73 -4.40 -12.94
N ALA A 74 -4.52 -4.35 -14.01
CA ALA A 74 -5.23 -3.14 -14.42
C ALA A 74 -6.22 -2.66 -13.35
N ASP A 75 -6.99 -3.58 -12.77
CA ASP A 75 -8.00 -3.27 -11.75
C ASP A 75 -7.35 -2.75 -10.45
N GLU A 76 -6.28 -3.41 -9.98
CA GLU A 76 -5.52 -2.98 -8.80
C GLU A 76 -4.86 -1.61 -9.02
N LEU A 77 -4.24 -1.39 -10.19
CA LEU A 77 -3.65 -0.10 -10.53
C LEU A 77 -4.70 1.02 -10.56
N MET A 78 -5.91 0.74 -11.04
CA MET A 78 -7.00 1.70 -11.06
C MET A 78 -7.52 2.02 -9.64
N ALA A 79 -7.60 1.01 -8.77
CA ALA A 79 -8.08 1.17 -7.40
C ALA A 79 -7.08 1.91 -6.50
N TYR A 80 -5.79 1.60 -6.59
CA TYR A 80 -4.77 2.09 -5.65
C TYR A 80 -4.02 3.34 -6.10
N ASN A 81 -3.88 3.62 -7.40
CA ASN A 81 -3.19 4.83 -7.85
C ASN A 81 -3.81 6.14 -7.31
N PRO A 82 -5.14 6.29 -7.21
CA PRO A 82 -5.75 7.47 -6.63
C PRO A 82 -5.38 7.71 -5.16
N LEU A 83 -4.87 6.68 -4.46
CA LEU A 83 -4.47 6.76 -3.05
C LEU A 83 -3.01 7.23 -2.88
N ILE A 84 -2.27 7.40 -3.97
CA ILE A 84 -0.90 7.93 -3.92
C ILE A 84 -0.98 9.45 -3.85
N PRO A 85 -0.41 10.08 -2.80
CA PRO A 85 -0.44 11.53 -2.70
C PRO A 85 0.32 12.15 -3.88
N ASN A 86 -0.38 12.95 -4.66
CA ASN A 86 0.24 13.92 -5.53
C ASN A 86 0.66 15.06 -4.59
N GLY A 87 1.92 15.37 -4.30
CA GLY A 87 2.34 16.29 -3.21
C GLY A 87 1.73 17.71 -3.02
N HIS A 88 0.50 18.00 -3.41
CA HIS A 88 -0.37 19.07 -2.90
C HIS A 88 -1.43 18.56 -1.91
N GLU A 89 -1.54 17.25 -1.68
CA GLU A 89 -2.49 16.65 -0.75
C GLU A 89 -1.86 15.55 0.12
N LEU A 90 -2.49 15.28 1.25
CA LEU A 90 -2.19 14.12 2.09
C LEU A 90 -3.35 13.14 1.96
N ILE A 91 -3.03 11.88 1.65
CA ILE A 91 -3.99 10.80 1.60
C ILE A 91 -3.70 9.87 2.78
N ALA A 92 -4.75 9.42 3.46
CA ALA A 92 -4.62 8.48 4.55
C ALA A 92 -5.81 7.51 4.61
N ALA A 93 -5.51 6.26 4.90
CA ALA A 93 -6.51 5.28 5.30
C ALA A 93 -6.79 5.43 6.80
N VAL A 94 -8.06 5.55 7.18
CA VAL A 94 -8.47 5.55 8.59
C VAL A 94 -8.92 4.14 8.94
N MET A 95 -8.24 3.52 9.90
CA MET A 95 -8.64 2.25 10.47
C MET A 95 -9.35 2.51 11.80
N PHE A 96 -10.53 1.94 11.96
CA PHE A 96 -11.23 1.86 13.23
C PHE A 96 -11.00 0.46 13.81
N GLU A 97 -10.37 0.41 14.98
CA GLU A 97 -10.04 -0.81 15.71
C GLU A 97 -10.88 -0.82 17.00
N ILE A 98 -12.12 -1.34 16.90
CA ILE A 98 -13.03 -1.45 18.04
C ILE A 98 -12.88 -2.86 18.62
N ALA A 99 -12.34 -2.96 19.83
CA ALA A 99 -12.02 -4.25 20.46
C ALA A 99 -13.26 -5.01 20.96
N ASP A 100 -14.37 -4.31 21.21
CA ASP A 100 -15.60 -4.87 21.78
C ASP A 100 -16.78 -4.51 20.87
N GLU A 101 -17.51 -5.53 20.42
CA GLU A 101 -18.65 -5.39 19.50
C GLU A 101 -19.83 -4.60 20.12
N VAL A 102 -19.89 -4.47 21.46
CA VAL A 102 -21.03 -3.93 22.20
C VAL A 102 -20.77 -2.54 22.82
N ARG A 103 -19.63 -1.92 22.49
CA ARG A 103 -19.22 -0.65 23.12
C ARG A 103 -19.93 0.59 22.56
#